data_AF-A0A662G6N9-F1
#
_entry.id   AF-A0A662G6N9-F1
#
_cell.length_a   1.000
_cell.length_b   1.000
_cell.length_c   1.000
_cell.angle_alpha   90.00
_cell.angle_beta   90.00
_cell.angle_gamma   90.00
#
_symmetry.space_group_name_H-M   'P 1'
#
loop_
_entity.id
_entity.type
_entity.pdbx_description
1 polymer ?
#
loop_
_entity_poly.entity_id
_entity_poly.type
_entity_poly.pdbx_seq_one_letter_code
_entity_poly.pdbx_strand_id
1 'polypeptide(L)' 'MDTVIISVRIPRRVKEKLEKMDVNMSEIIRKLLEKYIEENETRNLEKRLGRLREHLMGKIDPNLIAMLIREDREYR' A
#
# COMPACT_ATOMS: atom_id res chain seq x y z
N MET A 1 4.51 -17.58 -14.81
CA MET A 1 4.66 -16.31 -14.07
C MET A 1 5.69 -15.49 -14.82
N ASP A 2 5.33 -14.27 -15.24
CA ASP A 2 6.28 -13.36 -15.87
C ASP A 2 7.25 -12.82 -14.80
N THR A 3 8.55 -12.95 -15.03
CA THR A 3 9.59 -12.44 -14.15
C THR A 3 10.45 -11.45 -14.92
N VAL A 4 10.66 -10.27 -14.37
CA VAL A 4 11.51 -9.23 -14.96
C VAL A 4 12.83 -9.13 -14.17
N ILE A 5 13.95 -9.01 -14.89
CA ILE A 5 15.26 -8.81 -14.26
C ILE A 5 15.46 -7.32 -13.98
N ILE A 6 15.77 -6.99 -12.73
CA ILE A 6 16.12 -5.63 -12.31
C ILE A 6 17.61 -5.63 -11.92
N SER A 7 18.41 -4.77 -12.57
CA SER A 7 19.82 -4.56 -12.21
C SER A 7 19.97 -3.24 -11.47
N VAL A 8 20.42 -3.29 -10.21
CA VAL A 8 20.62 -2.10 -9.36
C VAL A 8 22.04 -2.09 -8.82
N ARG A 9 22.70 -0.94 -8.89
CA ARG A 9 24.01 -0.75 -8.27
C ARG A 9 23.86 -0.58 -6.76
N ILE A 10 24.49 -1.46 -6.00
CA ILE A 10 24.55 -1.37 -4.54
C ILE A 10 26.00 -1.20 -4.07
N PRO A 11 26.23 -0.52 -2.91
CA PRO A 11 27.55 -0.47 -2.31
C PRO A 11 28.06 -1.88 -1.98
N ARG A 12 29.34 -2.14 -2.25
CA ARG A 12 29.95 -3.46 -2.04
C ARG A 12 29.79 -3.98 -0.59
N ARG A 13 29.93 -3.09 0.40
CA ARG A 13 29.67 -3.39 1.83
C ARG A 13 28.28 -3.96 2.12
N VAL A 14 27.27 -3.63 1.31
CA VAL A 14 25.89 -4.11 1.49
C VAL A 14 25.78 -5.54 1.01
N LYS A 15 26.31 -5.81 -0.18
CA LYS A 15 26.38 -7.18 -0.72
C LYS A 15 27.13 -8.11 0.22
N GLU A 16 28.30 -7.69 0.70
CA GLU A 16 29.13 -8.49 1.62
C GLU A 16 28.43 -8.78 2.96
N LYS A 17 27.62 -7.84 3.47
CA LYS A 17 26.81 -8.08 4.68
C LYS A 17 25.68 -9.06 4.43
N LEU A 18 25.00 -8.95 3.29
CA LEU A 18 23.91 -9.83 2.92
C LEU A 18 24.39 -11.27 2.66
N GLU A 19 25.54 -11.44 2.02
CA GLU A 19 26.15 -12.76 1.81
C GLU A 19 26.54 -13.43 3.13
N LYS A 20 27.06 -12.68 4.11
CA LYS A 20 27.38 -13.20 5.45
C LYS A 20 26.16 -13.64 6.25
N MET A 21 24.97 -13.18 5.89
CA MET A 21 23.73 -13.50 6.61
C MET A 21 23.07 -14.79 6.12
N ASP A 22 23.63 -15.47 5.11
CA ASP A 22 23.08 -16.70 4.50
C ASP A 22 21.60 -16.58 4.10
N VAL A 23 21.21 -15.40 3.63
CA VAL A 23 19.82 -15.10 3.27
C VAL A 23 19.60 -15.19 1.77
N ASN A 24 18.42 -15.67 1.38
CA ASN A 24 17.98 -15.62 -0.01
C ASN A 24 17.74 -14.15 -0.44
N MET A 25 18.73 -13.59 -1.13
CA MET A 25 18.75 -12.19 -1.54
C MET A 25 17.55 -11.84 -2.44
N SER A 26 17.17 -12.74 -3.35
CA SER A 26 16.03 -12.56 -4.24
C SER A 26 14.70 -12.51 -3.47
N GLU A 27 14.54 -13.37 -2.47
CA GLU A 27 13.34 -13.40 -1.64
C GLU A 27 13.21 -12.13 -0.79
N ILE A 28 14.30 -11.67 -0.18
CA ILE A 28 14.31 -10.43 0.62
C ILE A 28 13.96 -9.23 -0.24
N ILE A 29 14.61 -9.10 -1.41
CA ILE A 29 14.36 -7.97 -2.31
C ILE A 29 12.91 -8.00 -2.77
N ARG A 30 12.36 -9.18 -3.11
CA ARG A 30 10.95 -9.31 -3.50
C ARG A 30 10.01 -8.86 -2.39
N LYS A 31 10.18 -9.38 -1.17
CA LYS A 31 9.35 -9.01 -0.01
C LYS A 31 9.45 -7.52 0.34
N LEU A 32 10.64 -6.94 0.24
CA LEU A 32 10.85 -5.51 0.47
C LEU A 32 10.13 -4.65 -0.57
N LEU A 33 10.19 -5.05 -1.85
CA LEU A 33 9.49 -4.34 -2.92
C LEU A 33 7.98 -4.45 -2.77
N GLU A 34 7.45 -5.64 -2.51
CA GLU A 34 6.01 -5.87 -2.28
C GLU A 34 5.50 -5.04 -1.10
N LYS A 35 6.19 -5.09 0.04
CA LYS A 35 5.85 -4.28 1.22
C LYS A 35 5.91 -2.78 0.93
N TYR A 36 6.94 -2.33 0.22
CA TYR A 36 7.07 -0.92 -0.15
C TYR A 36 5.91 -0.44 -1.04
N ILE A 37 5.44 -1.30 -1.96
CA ILE A 37 4.27 -1.01 -2.80
C ILE A 37 3.03 -0.89 -1.93
N GLU A 38 2.74 -1.89 -1.08
CA GLU A 38 1.57 -1.91 -0.21
C GLU A 38 1.50 -0.67 0.71
N GLU A 39 2.64 -0.29 1.31
CA GLU A 39 2.73 0.91 2.13
C GLU A 39 2.47 2.20 1.32
N ASN A 40 2.96 2.28 0.08
CA ASN A 40 2.73 3.44 -0.77
C ASN A 40 1.29 3.55 -1.25
N GLU A 41 0.67 2.42 -1.59
CA GLU A 41 -0.75 2.37 -1.96
C GLU A 41 -1.62 2.82 -0.78
N THR A 42 -1.34 2.32 0.42
CA THR A 42 -2.04 2.72 1.65
C THR A 42 -1.90 4.22 1.89
N ARG A 43 -0.67 4.78 1.84
CA ARG A 43 -0.46 6.23 1.99
C ARG A 43 -1.17 7.04 0.92
N ASN A 44 -1.23 6.55 -0.31
CA ASN A 44 -1.95 7.24 -1.38
C ASN A 44 -3.47 7.22 -1.16
N LEU A 45 -4.02 6.11 -0.68
CA LEU A 45 -5.43 6.00 -0.30
C LEU A 45 -5.74 6.95 0.86
N GLU A 46 -4.93 6.99 1.90
CA GLU A 46 -5.08 7.93 3.02
C GLU A 46 -5.06 9.38 2.56
N LYS A 47 -4.12 9.76 1.68
CA LYS A 47 -4.08 11.12 1.10
C LYS A 47 -5.32 11.44 0.28
N ARG A 48 -5.85 10.48 -0.48
CA ARG A 48 -7.10 10.68 -1.25
C ARG A 48 -8.29 10.84 -0.31
N LEU A 49 -8.37 10.01 0.73
CA LEU A 49 -9.42 10.08 1.74
C LEU A 49 -9.37 11.40 2.51
N GLY A 50 -8.17 11.86 2.90
CA GLY A 50 -7.97 13.15 3.55
C GLY A 50 -8.49 14.31 2.71
N ARG A 51 -8.08 14.37 1.43
CA ARG A 51 -8.60 15.38 0.48
C ARG A 51 -10.11 15.30 0.31
N LEU A 52 -10.67 14.10 0.23
CA LEU A 52 -12.11 13.92 0.11
C LEU A 52 -12.83 14.43 1.35
N ARG A 53 -12.32 14.08 2.55
CA ARG A 53 -12.86 14.53 3.83
C ARG A 53 -12.83 16.04 3.94
N GLU A 54 -11.74 16.69 3.56
CA GLU A 54 -11.63 18.16 3.54
C GLU A 54 -12.71 18.80 2.64
N HIS A 55 -12.91 18.28 1.43
CA HIS A 55 -13.90 18.82 0.49
C HIS A 55 -15.36 18.62 0.94
N LEU A 56 -15.63 17.55 1.67
CA LEU A 56 -16.96 17.13 2.10
C LEU A 56 -17.28 17.51 3.54
N MET A 57 -16.30 18.02 4.30
CA MET A 57 -16.47 18.40 5.70
C MET A 57 -17.62 19.40 5.83
N GLY A 58 -18.63 19.06 6.62
CA GLY A 58 -19.83 19.88 6.84
C GLY A 58 -20.88 19.84 5.72
N LYS A 59 -20.62 19.16 4.59
CA LYS A 59 -21.60 18.99 3.50
C LYS A 59 -22.36 17.67 3.56
N ILE A 60 -21.81 16.69 4.27
CA ILE A 60 -22.36 15.33 4.34
C ILE A 60 -22.38 14.89 5.80
N ASP A 61 -23.55 14.43 6.25
CA ASP A 61 -23.70 13.73 7.52
C ASP A 61 -23.43 12.22 7.31
N PRO A 62 -22.38 11.66 7.94
CA PRO A 62 -22.08 10.23 7.85
C PRO A 62 -23.22 9.34 8.33
N ASN A 63 -24.01 9.79 9.31
CA ASN A 63 -25.12 9.01 9.85
C ASN A 63 -26.25 8.87 8.83
N LEU A 64 -26.56 9.96 8.11
CA LEU A 64 -27.53 9.96 7.04
C LEU A 64 -27.12 9.01 5.90
N ILE A 65 -25.84 9.02 5.49
CA ILE A 65 -25.35 8.07 4.48
C ILE A 65 -25.44 6.63 4.98
N ALA A 66 -25.04 6.35 6.22
CA ALA A 66 -25.11 5.01 6.79
C ALA A 66 -26.56 4.50 6.95
N MET A 67 -27.53 5.40 7.15
CA MET A 67 -28.95 5.07 7.16
C MET A 67 -29.43 4.69 5.75
N LEU A 68 -29.16 5.54 4.75
CA LEU A 68 -29.56 5.30 3.36
C LEU A 68 -28.98 4.00 2.78
N ILE A 69 -27.72 3.67 3.11
CA ILE A 69 -27.09 2.40 2.70
C ILE A 69 -27.77 1.19 3.35
N ARG A 70 -28.20 1.31 4.61
CA ARG A 70 -28.92 0.24 5.31
C ARG A 70 -30.30 0.02 4.72
N GLU A 71 -31.03 1.09 4.45
CA GLU A 71 -32.31 1.02 3.74
C GLU A 71 -32.15 0.30 2.39
N ASP A 72 -31.18 0.68 1.55
CA ASP A 72 -30.95 0.01 0.24
C ASP A 72 -30.62 -1.50 0.37
N ARG A 73 -29.95 -1.92 1.46
CA ARG A 73 -29.66 -3.34 1.70
C ARG A 73 -30.86 -4.13 2.16
N GLU A 74 -31.73 -3.56 2.98
CA GLU A 74 -32.92 -4.24 3.48
C GLU A 74 -34.02 -4.37 2.42
N TYR A 75 -33.99 -3.50 1.40
CA TYR A 75 -34.91 -3.56 0.25
C TYR A 75 -34.48 -4.53 -0.87
N ARG A 76 -33.27 -5.12 -0.79
CA ARG A 76 -32.78 -6.17 -1.71
C ARG A 76 -32.97 -7.57 -1.14
#